data_AF-A0A1A9RL59-F1
#
_entry.id   AF-A0A1A9RL59-F1
#
_cell.length_a   1.000
_cell.length_b   1.000
_cell.length_c   1.000
_cell.angle_alpha   90.00
_cell.angle_beta   90.00
_cell.angle_gamma   90.00
#
_symmetry.space_group_name_H-M   'P 1'
#
loop_
_entity.id
_entity.type
_entity.pdbx_description
1 polymer ?
#
loop_
_entity_poly.entity_id
_entity_poly.type
_entity_poly.pdbx_seq_one_letter_code
_entity_poly.pdbx_strand_id
1 'polypeptide(L)'
;MPHSLRRSIFRSLALVALLIALPAAAQTPSDESLNRLIELQDIPSQIQTILSSPSDIVKQYINRRLSNDNELTPTQRTALAEVLQRYTLRANREVFQSEEVLSELRRIQYDAMRKTYTQEEVDAMIAFYGTPIGQSVLRKQGEFAKTYMPSLISMIDRHNQQAFQRLWPDLQREIEVIMRPNRPGSGKRR
;
A
#
# COMPACT_ATOMS: atom_id res chain seq x y z
N MET A 1 -11.49 -23.70 64.03
CA MET A 1 -10.92 -22.57 63.25
C MET A 1 -11.95 -21.45 63.19
N PRO A 2 -11.60 -20.20 63.55
CA PRO A 2 -12.59 -19.13 63.63
C PRO A 2 -13.08 -18.73 62.23
N HIS A 3 -14.40 -18.53 62.10
CA HIS A 3 -15.10 -18.21 60.85
C HIS A 3 -14.58 -16.95 60.13
N SER A 4 -13.89 -16.05 60.86
CA SER A 4 -13.28 -14.84 60.33
C SER A 4 -12.07 -15.10 59.41
N LEU A 5 -11.23 -16.09 59.72
CA LEU A 5 -10.09 -16.46 58.87
C LEU A 5 -10.54 -17.04 57.52
N ARG A 6 -11.62 -17.84 57.53
CA ARG A 6 -12.15 -18.48 56.33
C ARG A 6 -12.68 -17.44 55.33
N ARG A 7 -13.39 -16.41 55.81
CA ARG A 7 -13.90 -15.30 54.96
C ARG A 7 -12.78 -14.43 54.37
N SER A 8 -11.66 -14.26 55.08
CA SER A 8 -10.52 -13.48 54.60
C SER A 8 -9.78 -14.21 53.46
N ILE A 9 -9.55 -15.51 53.60
CA ILE A 9 -8.89 -16.33 52.58
C ILE A 9 -9.71 -16.38 51.28
N PHE A 10 -11.04 -16.54 51.38
CA PHE A 10 -11.93 -16.53 50.21
C PHE A 10 -12.00 -15.16 49.50
N ARG A 11 -11.85 -14.04 50.23
CA ARG A 11 -11.78 -12.70 49.65
C ARG A 11 -10.47 -12.44 48.91
N SER A 12 -9.34 -12.95 49.43
CA SER A 12 -8.03 -12.83 48.79
C SER A 12 -7.92 -13.67 47.52
N LEU A 13 -8.50 -14.88 47.51
CA LEU A 13 -8.57 -15.74 46.32
C LEU A 13 -9.45 -15.16 45.21
N ALA A 14 -10.55 -14.49 45.56
CA ALA A 14 -11.39 -13.80 44.58
C ALA A 14 -10.68 -12.60 43.92
N LEU A 15 -9.81 -11.89 44.65
CA LEU A 15 -9.04 -10.76 44.11
C LEU A 15 -7.94 -11.22 43.14
N VAL A 16 -7.28 -12.34 43.44
CA VAL A 16 -6.26 -12.95 42.58
C VAL A 16 -6.89 -13.52 41.30
N ALA A 17 -8.07 -14.14 41.40
CA ALA A 17 -8.80 -14.63 40.23
C ALA A 17 -9.30 -13.48 39.32
N LEU A 18 -9.61 -12.31 39.87
CA LEU A 18 -10.06 -11.15 39.09
C LEU A 18 -8.92 -10.45 38.33
N LEU A 19 -7.67 -10.56 38.79
CA LEU A 19 -6.48 -10.06 38.09
C LEU A 19 -6.07 -10.92 36.89
N ILE A 20 -6.47 -12.20 36.85
CA ILE A 20 -6.18 -13.12 35.74
C ILE A 20 -7.23 -12.97 34.61
N ALA A 21 -8.36 -12.32 34.89
CA ALA A 21 -9.47 -12.13 33.95
C ALA A 21 -9.59 -10.70 33.41
N LEU A 22 -8.56 -9.87 33.55
CA LEU A 22 -8.47 -8.67 32.72
C LEU A 22 -8.44 -9.16 31.27
N PRO A 23 -9.32 -8.66 30.38
CA PRO A 23 -9.13 -8.95 28.97
C PRO A 23 -7.69 -8.52 28.68
N ALA A 24 -6.93 -9.37 28.00
CA ALA A 24 -5.68 -8.98 27.39
C ALA A 24 -6.04 -7.86 26.40
N ALA A 25 -6.18 -6.65 26.92
CA ALA A 25 -6.42 -5.46 26.17
C ALA A 25 -5.12 -5.30 25.40
N ALA A 26 -5.17 -5.74 24.14
CA ALA A 26 -4.22 -5.51 23.07
C ALA A 26 -3.22 -4.41 23.48
N GLN A 27 -2.09 -4.82 24.07
CA GLN A 27 -1.15 -3.85 24.61
C GLN A 27 -0.57 -3.08 23.42
N THR A 28 -0.52 -1.76 23.50
CA THR A 28 0.14 -0.97 22.46
C THR A 28 1.61 -1.39 22.40
N PRO A 29 2.17 -1.64 21.20
CA PRO A 29 3.57 -2.00 21.06
C PRO A 29 4.52 -0.93 21.62
N SER A 30 5.61 -1.38 22.20
CA SER A 30 6.72 -0.57 22.69
C SER A 30 7.53 0.00 21.53
N ASP A 31 8.14 1.15 21.77
CA ASP A 31 8.99 1.83 20.79
C ASP A 31 10.17 0.95 20.38
N GLU A 32 10.73 0.18 21.33
CA GLU A 32 11.82 -0.77 21.09
C GLU A 32 11.40 -1.89 20.13
N SER A 33 10.29 -2.57 20.42
CA SER A 33 9.78 -3.65 19.57
C SER A 33 9.43 -3.13 18.17
N LEU A 34 8.79 -1.95 18.05
CA LEU A 34 8.47 -1.36 16.76
C LEU A 34 9.71 -1.03 15.94
N ASN A 35 10.71 -0.38 16.53
CA ASN A 35 11.97 -0.06 15.86
C ASN A 35 12.68 -1.33 15.42
N ARG A 36 12.71 -2.36 16.27
CA ARG A 36 13.30 -3.65 15.95
C ARG A 36 12.61 -4.33 14.77
N LEU A 37 11.28 -4.30 14.73
CA LEU A 37 10.52 -4.90 13.64
C LEU A 37 10.72 -4.13 12.32
N ILE A 38 10.78 -2.80 12.37
CA ILE A 38 11.09 -1.96 11.20
C ILE A 38 12.46 -2.31 10.62
N GLU A 39 13.48 -2.48 11.46
CA GLU A 39 14.82 -2.92 11.03
C GLU A 39 14.79 -4.30 10.39
N LEU A 40 14.08 -5.26 10.99
CA LEU A 40 14.00 -6.63 10.46
C LEU A 40 13.30 -6.72 9.12
N GLN A 41 12.29 -5.88 8.88
CA GLN A 41 11.53 -5.87 7.63
C GLN A 41 12.22 -5.06 6.53
N ASP A 42 12.93 -3.98 6.89
CA ASP A 42 13.62 -3.08 5.96
C ASP A 42 12.74 -2.60 4.77
N ILE A 43 11.47 -2.30 5.07
CA ILE A 43 10.48 -1.86 4.06
C ILE A 43 10.96 -0.64 3.26
N PRO A 44 11.58 0.41 3.85
CA PRO A 44 12.07 1.55 3.09
C PRO A 44 13.07 1.16 1.99
N SER A 45 14.00 0.25 2.27
CA SER A 45 14.96 -0.27 1.29
C SER A 45 14.28 -1.10 0.19
N GLN A 46 13.25 -1.88 0.56
CA GLN A 46 12.44 -2.60 -0.43
C GLN A 46 11.70 -1.64 -1.37
N ILE A 47 11.11 -0.56 -0.84
CA ILE A 47 10.45 0.50 -1.62
C ILE A 47 11.46 1.18 -2.55
N GLN A 48 12.63 1.58 -2.03
CA GLN A 48 13.71 2.17 -2.82
C GLN A 48 14.09 1.25 -3.98
N THR A 49 14.25 -0.05 -3.73
CA THR A 49 14.60 -1.06 -4.74
C THR A 49 13.54 -1.18 -5.81
N ILE A 50 12.26 -1.23 -5.44
CA ILE A 50 11.14 -1.38 -6.37
C ILE A 50 10.99 -0.13 -7.24
N LEU A 51 11.02 1.06 -6.63
CA LEU A 51 10.74 2.32 -7.33
C LEU A 51 11.93 2.84 -8.14
N SER A 52 13.16 2.48 -7.76
CA SER A 52 14.37 2.83 -8.51
C SER A 52 14.70 1.80 -9.61
N SER A 53 13.96 0.69 -9.68
CA SER A 53 14.16 -0.33 -10.71
C SER A 53 13.51 0.09 -12.04
N PRO A 54 14.16 -0.14 -13.18
CA PRO A 54 13.53 -0.03 -14.49
C PRO A 54 12.35 -1.02 -14.58
N SER A 55 11.14 -0.54 -14.30
CA SER A 55 9.94 -1.38 -14.41
C SER A 55 9.30 -1.25 -15.79
N ASP A 56 8.85 -2.38 -16.33
CA ASP A 56 8.03 -2.38 -17.55
C ASP A 56 6.71 -1.63 -17.36
N ILE A 57 6.27 -1.45 -16.12
CA ILE A 57 5.10 -0.63 -15.77
C ILE A 57 5.33 0.83 -16.15
N VAL A 58 6.46 1.42 -15.76
CA VAL A 58 6.81 2.82 -16.13
C VAL A 58 6.89 2.96 -17.64
N LYS A 59 7.56 2.02 -18.32
CA LYS A 59 7.64 2.01 -19.79
C LYS A 59 6.27 1.95 -20.44
N GLN A 60 5.42 1.01 -20.02
CA GLN A 60 4.07 0.85 -20.56
C GLN A 60 3.22 2.10 -20.32
N TYR A 61 3.29 2.71 -19.14
CA TYR A 61 2.55 3.93 -18.85
C TYR A 61 2.96 5.08 -19.77
N ILE A 62 4.28 5.30 -19.92
CA ILE A 62 4.82 6.32 -20.84
C ILE A 62 4.38 6.03 -22.27
N ASN A 63 4.54 4.79 -22.74
CA ASN A 63 4.17 4.40 -24.10
C ASN A 63 2.67 4.61 -24.35
N ARG A 64 1.78 4.20 -23.44
CA ARG A 64 0.33 4.43 -23.56
C ARG A 64 -0.01 5.91 -23.61
N ARG A 65 0.61 6.72 -22.75
CA ARG A 65 0.41 8.19 -22.73
C ARG A 65 0.82 8.82 -24.05
N LEU A 66 1.98 8.42 -24.56
CA LEU A 66 2.46 8.91 -25.83
C LEU A 66 1.57 8.42 -26.97
N SER A 67 1.19 7.13 -27.03
CA SER A 67 0.38 6.53 -28.10
C SER A 67 -0.92 7.26 -28.45
N ASN A 68 -1.49 8.04 -27.53
CA ASN A 68 -2.69 8.84 -27.78
C ASN A 68 -2.40 10.20 -28.44
N ASP A 69 -1.13 10.53 -28.63
CA ASP A 69 -0.65 11.73 -29.32
C ASP A 69 -0.44 11.42 -30.81
N ASN A 70 -1.27 12.02 -31.66
CA ASN A 70 -1.25 11.85 -33.11
C ASN A 70 -0.21 12.74 -33.81
N GLU A 71 0.44 13.66 -33.11
CA GLU A 71 1.41 14.61 -33.70
C GLU A 71 2.83 14.04 -33.73
N LEU A 72 3.12 13.04 -32.90
CA LEU A 72 4.45 12.42 -32.81
C LEU A 72 4.67 11.34 -33.88
N THR A 73 5.74 11.49 -34.66
CA THR A 73 6.25 10.39 -35.50
C THR A 73 6.69 9.19 -34.64
N PRO A 74 6.76 7.96 -35.21
CA PRO A 74 7.24 6.80 -34.47
C PRO A 74 8.62 7.00 -33.84
N THR A 75 9.55 7.63 -34.56
CA THR A 75 10.90 7.90 -34.06
C THR A 75 10.89 8.88 -32.90
N GLN A 76 10.14 9.98 -33.00
CA GLN A 76 10.00 10.95 -31.90
C GLN A 76 9.36 10.31 -30.66
N ARG A 77 8.37 9.45 -30.87
CA ARG A 77 7.67 8.73 -29.80
C ARG A 77 8.64 7.82 -29.03
N THR A 78 9.45 7.04 -29.72
CA THR A 78 10.46 6.18 -29.08
C THR A 78 11.51 7.00 -28.35
N ALA A 79 12.07 8.04 -28.99
CA ALA A 79 13.08 8.89 -28.35
C ALA A 79 12.55 9.59 -27.09
N LEU A 80 11.33 10.10 -27.15
CA LEU A 80 10.67 10.74 -26.01
C LEU A 80 10.37 9.73 -24.90
N ALA A 81 9.91 8.51 -25.24
CA ALA A 81 9.66 7.46 -24.26
C ALA A 81 10.92 7.11 -23.47
N GLU A 82 12.05 6.97 -24.15
CA GLU A 82 13.35 6.69 -23.51
C GLU A 82 13.80 7.84 -22.60
N VAL A 83 13.66 9.10 -23.05
CA VAL A 83 14.01 10.28 -22.24
C VAL A 83 13.15 10.31 -20.98
N LEU A 84 11.83 10.19 -21.11
CA LEU A 84 10.90 10.20 -19.99
C LEU A 84 11.22 9.07 -19.02
N GLN A 85 11.47 7.86 -19.51
CA GLN A 85 11.83 6.73 -18.66
C GLN A 85 13.11 7.02 -17.86
N ARG A 86 14.16 7.52 -18.50
CA ARG A 86 15.43 7.86 -17.83
C ARG A 86 15.22 8.91 -16.73
N TYR A 87 14.46 9.96 -17.03
CA TYR A 87 14.18 11.03 -16.05
C TYR A 87 13.31 10.54 -14.89
N THR A 88 12.30 9.70 -15.14
CA THR A 88 11.50 9.10 -14.06
C THR A 88 12.37 8.25 -13.13
N LEU A 89 13.24 7.40 -13.68
CA LEU A 89 14.13 6.58 -12.87
C LEU A 89 15.14 7.40 -12.07
N ARG A 90 15.65 8.49 -12.67
CA ARG A 90 16.54 9.42 -11.99
C ARG A 90 15.82 10.14 -10.85
N ALA A 91 14.63 10.67 -11.10
CA ALA A 91 13.82 11.35 -10.08
C ALA A 91 13.50 10.41 -8.92
N ASN A 92 13.07 9.17 -9.19
CA ASN A 92 12.83 8.18 -8.15
C ASN A 92 14.10 7.92 -7.33
N ARG A 93 15.25 7.75 -7.99
CA ARG A 93 16.51 7.54 -7.29
C ARG A 93 16.87 8.72 -6.39
N GLU A 94 16.77 9.95 -6.89
CA GLU A 94 17.05 11.16 -6.10
C GLU A 94 16.14 11.28 -4.88
N VAL A 95 14.84 10.99 -5.03
CA VAL A 95 13.88 10.99 -3.92
C VAL A 95 14.20 9.91 -2.89
N PHE A 96 14.38 8.66 -3.32
CA PHE A 96 14.54 7.53 -2.40
C PHE A 96 15.98 7.33 -1.91
N GLN A 97 16.94 8.16 -2.34
CA GLN A 97 18.26 8.27 -1.72
C GLN A 97 18.30 9.34 -0.62
N SER A 98 17.25 10.15 -0.47
CA SER A 98 17.18 11.15 0.58
C SER A 98 16.94 10.49 1.95
N GLU A 99 17.86 10.73 2.89
CA GLU A 99 17.71 10.30 4.29
C GLU A 99 16.44 10.88 4.93
N GLU A 100 16.04 12.10 4.54
CA GLU A 100 14.80 12.72 5.00
C GLU A 100 13.58 11.89 4.58
N VAL A 101 13.52 11.49 3.30
CA VAL A 101 12.43 10.67 2.77
C VAL A 101 12.43 9.28 3.41
N LEU A 102 13.60 8.66 3.57
CA LEU A 102 13.70 7.35 4.23
C LEU A 102 13.28 7.41 5.70
N SER A 103 13.64 8.48 6.41
CA SER A 103 13.22 8.74 7.79
C SER A 103 11.70 8.95 7.88
N GLU A 104 11.12 9.72 6.95
CA GLU A 104 9.68 9.91 6.88
C GLU A 104 8.93 8.60 6.62
N LEU A 105 9.44 7.75 5.71
CA LEU A 105 8.88 6.42 5.47
C LEU A 105 8.92 5.54 6.72
N ARG A 106 10.04 5.54 7.46
CA ARG A 106 10.14 4.82 8.74
C ARG A 106 9.12 5.33 9.75
N ARG A 107 8.93 6.65 9.85
CA ARG A 107 7.92 7.26 10.74
C ARG A 107 6.50 6.87 10.37
N ILE A 108 6.15 6.92 9.07
CA ILE A 108 4.83 6.50 8.59
C ILE A 108 4.57 5.02 8.91
N GLN A 109 5.57 4.16 8.67
CA GLN A 109 5.50 2.74 9.02
C GLN A 109 5.30 2.55 10.52
N TYR A 110 6.10 3.22 11.34
CA TYR A 110 6.01 3.20 12.80
C TYR A 110 4.60 3.58 13.29
N ASP A 111 4.08 4.72 12.84
CA ASP A 111 2.77 5.24 13.24
C ASP A 111 1.65 4.27 12.85
N ALA A 112 1.75 3.65 11.67
CA ALA A 112 0.78 2.67 11.21
C ALA A 112 0.83 1.39 12.04
N MET A 113 2.02 0.86 12.32
CA MET A 113 2.20 -0.35 13.11
C MET A 113 1.71 -0.18 14.55
N ARG A 114 2.05 0.94 15.20
CA ARG A 114 1.60 1.25 16.56
C ARG A 114 0.08 1.29 16.70
N LYS A 115 -0.63 1.74 15.66
CA LYS A 115 -2.10 1.82 15.63
C LYS A 115 -2.78 0.51 15.28
N THR A 116 -2.07 -0.40 14.62
CA THR A 116 -2.69 -1.59 14.01
C THR A 116 -2.42 -2.85 14.80
N TYR A 117 -1.20 -3.00 15.33
CA TYR A 117 -0.76 -4.22 15.98
C TYR A 117 -0.73 -4.08 17.49
N THR A 118 -0.86 -5.22 18.15
CA THR A 118 -0.60 -5.41 19.58
C THR A 118 0.87 -5.71 19.84
N GLN A 119 1.33 -5.52 21.07
CA GLN A 119 2.67 -5.88 21.51
C GLN A 119 2.96 -7.36 21.23
N GLU A 120 2.00 -8.23 21.56
CA GLU A 120 2.14 -9.68 21.37
C GLU A 120 2.32 -10.06 19.88
N GLU A 121 1.60 -9.40 18.97
CA GLU A 121 1.74 -9.61 17.53
C GLU A 121 3.08 -9.08 17.00
N VAL A 122 3.52 -7.91 17.48
CA VAL A 122 4.83 -7.35 17.12
C VAL A 122 5.95 -8.28 17.60
N ASP A 123 5.88 -8.78 18.82
CA ASP A 123 6.89 -9.70 19.35
C ASP A 123 6.90 -11.04 18.60
N ALA A 124 5.73 -11.57 18.22
CA ALA A 124 5.64 -12.76 17.38
C ALA A 124 6.26 -12.53 15.99
N MET A 125 6.02 -11.36 15.38
CA MET A 125 6.64 -10.98 14.12
C MET A 125 8.16 -10.84 14.25
N ILE A 126 8.66 -10.21 15.30
CA ILE A 126 10.10 -10.10 15.59
C ILE A 126 10.72 -11.47 15.77
N ALA A 127 10.08 -12.34 16.57
CA ALA A 127 10.57 -13.69 16.83
C ALA A 127 10.71 -14.49 15.54
N PHE A 128 9.72 -14.42 14.65
CA PHE A 128 9.77 -15.10 13.35
C PHE A 128 10.78 -14.46 12.40
N TYR A 129 10.68 -13.15 12.15
CA TYR A 129 11.56 -12.44 11.22
C TYR A 129 13.01 -12.36 11.70
N GLY A 130 13.29 -12.57 12.98
CA GLY A 130 14.64 -12.71 13.52
C GLY A 130 15.33 -14.03 13.16
N THR A 131 14.59 -15.02 12.65
CA THR A 131 15.17 -16.31 12.24
C THR A 131 15.76 -16.26 10.81
N PRO A 132 16.73 -17.14 10.47
CA PRO A 132 17.22 -17.27 9.09
C PRO A 132 16.10 -17.57 8.08
N ILE A 133 15.10 -18.37 8.48
CA ILE A 133 13.97 -18.67 7.60
C ILE A 133 13.05 -17.47 7.43
N GLY A 134 12.76 -16.72 8.50
CA GLY A 134 11.95 -15.50 8.44
C GLY A 134 12.57 -14.43 7.55
N GLN A 135 13.88 -14.20 7.67
CA GLN A 135 14.63 -13.33 6.76
C GLN A 135 14.59 -13.83 5.31
N SER A 136 14.72 -15.14 5.08
CA SER A 136 14.56 -15.69 3.74
C SER A 136 13.16 -15.49 3.18
N VAL A 137 12.12 -15.57 4.01
CA VAL A 137 10.73 -15.33 3.60
C VAL A 137 10.54 -13.86 3.22
N LEU A 138 11.00 -12.91 4.03
CA LEU A 138 10.91 -11.47 3.71
C LEU A 138 11.55 -11.13 2.36
N ARG A 139 12.77 -11.63 2.11
CA ARG A 139 13.44 -11.44 0.82
C ARG A 139 12.63 -12.05 -0.34
N LYS A 140 12.15 -13.28 -0.17
CA LYS A 140 11.37 -13.97 -1.21
C LYS A 140 10.00 -13.35 -1.45
N GLN A 141 9.38 -12.71 -0.45
CA GLN A 141 8.16 -11.93 -0.65
C GLN A 141 8.41 -10.74 -1.58
N GLY A 142 9.53 -10.01 -1.38
CA GLY A 142 9.95 -8.96 -2.28
C GLY A 142 10.25 -9.47 -3.70
N GLU A 143 10.94 -10.61 -3.84
CA GLU A 143 11.19 -11.26 -5.13
C GLU A 143 9.91 -11.72 -5.82
N PHE A 144 8.99 -12.32 -5.07
CA PHE A 144 7.68 -12.72 -5.56
C PHE A 144 6.87 -11.52 -6.06
N ALA A 145 6.84 -10.41 -5.32
CA ALA A 145 6.17 -9.20 -5.76
C ALA A 145 6.76 -8.65 -7.07
N LYS A 146 8.09 -8.69 -7.23
CA LYS A 146 8.78 -8.26 -8.47
C LYS A 146 8.40 -9.10 -9.69
N THR A 147 8.10 -10.39 -9.51
CA THR A 147 7.73 -11.28 -10.62
C THR A 147 6.23 -11.30 -10.89
N TYR A 148 5.39 -11.22 -9.85
CA TYR A 148 3.94 -11.33 -9.96
C TYR A 148 3.25 -10.00 -10.33
N MET A 149 3.62 -8.90 -9.67
CA MET A 149 2.89 -7.61 -9.80
C MET A 149 2.88 -7.04 -11.22
N PRO A 150 3.97 -7.08 -12.01
CA PRO A 150 3.94 -6.57 -13.38
C PRO A 150 2.96 -7.33 -14.27
N SER A 151 2.86 -8.66 -14.11
CA SER A 151 1.91 -9.49 -14.83
C SER A 151 0.47 -9.19 -14.42
N LEU A 152 0.23 -9.04 -13.11
CA LEU A 152 -1.09 -8.66 -12.57
C LEU A 152 -1.55 -7.30 -13.12
N ILE A 153 -0.71 -6.27 -13.04
CA ILE A 153 -1.01 -4.93 -13.56
C ILE A 153 -1.28 -4.98 -15.07
N SER A 154 -0.44 -5.70 -15.83
CA SER A 154 -0.63 -5.85 -17.28
C SER A 154 -1.95 -6.55 -17.61
N MET A 155 -2.36 -7.54 -16.82
CA MET A 155 -3.64 -8.23 -16.98
C MET A 155 -4.82 -7.29 -16.68
N ILE A 156 -4.78 -6.57 -15.56
CA ILE A 156 -5.82 -5.60 -15.17
C ILE A 156 -5.96 -4.51 -16.23
N ASP A 157 -4.85 -3.97 -16.73
CA ASP A 157 -4.84 -2.94 -17.76
C ASP A 157 -5.55 -3.41 -19.04
N ARG A 158 -5.27 -4.64 -19.51
CA ARG A 158 -5.97 -5.23 -20.66
C ARG A 158 -7.48 -5.34 -20.43
N HIS A 159 -7.90 -5.84 -19.26
CA HIS A 159 -9.33 -5.96 -18.95
C HIS A 159 -10.02 -4.60 -18.84
N ASN A 160 -9.35 -3.60 -18.27
CA ASN A 160 -9.86 -2.24 -18.21
C ASN A 160 -10.02 -1.66 -19.62
N GLN A 161 -9.02 -1.81 -20.50
CA GLN A 161 -9.12 -1.34 -21.89
C GLN A 161 -10.32 -2.00 -22.62
N GLN A 162 -10.51 -3.31 -22.46
CA GLN A 162 -11.66 -4.01 -23.01
C GLN A 162 -12.99 -3.50 -22.44
N ALA A 163 -13.06 -3.24 -21.14
CA ALA A 163 -14.24 -2.67 -20.50
C ALA A 163 -14.54 -1.27 -21.04
N PHE A 164 -13.53 -0.40 -21.13
CA PHE A 164 -13.67 0.95 -21.70
C PHE A 164 -14.16 0.90 -23.14
N GLN A 165 -13.60 0.03 -23.99
CA GLN A 165 -14.06 -0.11 -25.38
C GLN A 165 -15.54 -0.52 -25.47
N ARG A 166 -15.99 -1.43 -24.60
CA ARG A 166 -17.40 -1.86 -24.56
C ARG A 166 -18.34 -0.78 -24.03
N LEU A 167 -17.91 -0.01 -23.03
CA LEU A 167 -18.71 1.01 -22.36
C LEU A 167 -18.65 2.38 -23.08
N TRP A 168 -17.70 2.56 -23.99
CA TRP A 168 -17.52 3.83 -24.71
C TRP A 168 -18.77 4.34 -25.42
N PRO A 169 -19.55 3.50 -26.16
CA PRO A 169 -20.77 3.97 -26.82
C PRO A 169 -21.83 4.47 -25.83
N ASP A 170 -21.94 3.83 -24.66
CA ASP A 170 -22.91 4.23 -23.64
C ASP A 170 -22.51 5.55 -22.98
N LEU A 171 -21.22 5.69 -22.65
CA LEU A 171 -20.67 6.96 -22.16
C LEU A 171 -20.89 8.10 -23.16
N GLN A 172 -20.64 7.88 -24.45
CA GLN A 172 -20.89 8.90 -25.49
C GLN A 172 -22.36 9.32 -25.52
N ARG A 173 -23.29 8.36 -25.45
CA ARG A 173 -24.73 8.63 -25.42
C ARG A 173 -25.13 9.46 -24.20
N GLU A 174 -24.59 9.14 -23.03
CA GLU A 174 -24.85 9.91 -21.80
C GLU A 174 -24.32 11.34 -21.89
N ILE A 175 -23.10 11.52 -22.40
CA ILE A 175 -22.52 12.86 -22.64
C ILE A 175 -23.38 13.65 -23.62
N GLU A 176 -23.82 13.05 -24.72
CA GLU A 176 -24.70 13.70 -25.69
C GLU A 176 -26.02 14.16 -25.06
N VAL A 177 -26.63 13.34 -24.20
CA VAL A 177 -27.86 13.70 -23.48
C VAL A 177 -27.63 14.90 -22.57
N ILE A 178 -26.51 14.93 -21.83
CA ILE A 178 -26.14 16.04 -20.94
C ILE A 178 -25.87 17.32 -21.73
N MET A 179 -25.20 17.21 -22.89
CA MET A 179 -24.79 18.35 -23.71
C MET A 179 -25.92 18.93 -24.56
N ARG A 180 -27.09 18.26 -24.66
CA ARG A 180 -28.25 18.82 -25.35
C ARG A 180 -28.76 20.06 -24.60
N PRO A 181 -28.88 21.22 -25.26
CA PRO A 181 -29.44 22.39 -24.61
C PRO A 181 -30.88 22.10 -24.17
N ASN A 182 -31.21 22.41 -22.91
CA ASN A 182 -32.59 22.42 -22.44
C ASN A 182 -33.40 23.33 -23.36
N ARG A 183 -34.27 22.76 -24.21
CA ARG A 183 -35.23 23.55 -24.96
C ARG A 183 -36.13 24.26 -23.93
N PRO A 184 -36.17 25.60 -23.86
CA PRO A 184 -37.19 26.28 -23.08
C PRO A 184 -38.53 25.88 -23.70
N GLY A 185 -39.44 25.41 -22.86
CA GLY A 185 -40.72 24.87 -23.27
C GLY A 185 -41.48 25.83 -24.19
N SER A 186 -42.05 25.24 -25.23
CA SER A 186 -43.24 25.73 -25.90
C SER A 186 -44.33 26.00 -24.85
N GLY A 187 -44.35 27.20 -24.29
CA GLY A 187 -45.25 27.61 -23.22
C GLY A 187 -46.04 28.84 -23.59
N LYS A 188 -47.27 28.59 -24.08
CA LYS A 188 -48.42 29.50 -24.23
C LYS A 188 -48.42 30.47 -25.43
N ARG A 189 -49.15 30.04 -26.46
CA ARG A 189 -50.02 30.92 -27.26
C ARG A 189 -50.94 31.69 -26.30
N ARG A 190 -51.00 33.01 -26.46
CA ARG A 190 -52.15 33.84 -26.10
C ARG A 190 -52.74 34.36 -27.39
#